data_AF-A0A2H6APR7-F1
#
_entry.id   AF-A0A2H6APR7-F1
#
_cell.length_a   1.000
_cell.length_b   1.000
_cell.length_c   1.000
_cell.angle_alpha   90.00
_cell.angle_beta   90.00
_cell.angle_gamma   90.00
#
_symmetry.space_group_name_H-M   'P 1'
#
loop_
_entity.id
_entity.type
_entity.pdbx_description
1 polymer ?
#
loop_
_entity_poly.entity_id
_entity_poly.type
_entity_poly.pdbx_seq_one_letter_code
_entity_poly.pdbx_strand_id
1 'polypeptide(L)'
;MKHIIRNWVHIPGLHCGSTALRDTVTYYGYRFSEALCFGLGAGLGFFYMKAKNLNPTRIIHLRGHGMEPNFFSLINKPTQWKYEENENIALDILKEYIANDIPLLIQTDIYYLDYYRSSTHFPGHVVSVWGYDDETQTVFLADTGFEGLQPISYESLKRARTSKAQPFPLENNWFEVILDKPIPPLKDIIPEAIRKNAKSMLEGVRSPRGESSVRMIKVWSDELPEWEEASDWKWCARFAYQVIEKRGTGGGGFRWIYRDFLREAEEIIPNLKELGLSEKMDTLGHIWSELSRVLKQISESETPRSLFKKASSMAREIWELEGEFYLNVLSKLQ
;
A
#
# COMPACT_ATOMS: atom_id res chain seq x y z
N MET A 1 6.79 14.38 29.75
CA MET A 1 7.05 15.40 28.72
C MET A 1 5.95 15.28 27.67
N LYS A 2 5.53 16.41 27.08
CA LYS A 2 4.53 16.42 26.01
C LYS A 2 5.11 17.18 24.83
N HIS A 3 5.09 16.57 23.66
CA HIS A 3 5.53 17.21 22.42
C HIS A 3 4.61 16.81 21.29
N ILE A 4 4.11 17.80 20.54
CA ILE A 4 3.41 17.60 19.28
C ILE A 4 4.12 18.48 18.27
N ILE A 5 4.57 17.88 17.17
CA ILE A 5 5.26 18.58 16.08
C ILE A 5 4.36 19.72 15.60
N ARG A 6 4.88 20.94 15.55
CA ARG A 6 4.11 22.09 15.08
C ARG A 6 3.87 22.00 13.58
N ASN A 7 2.76 22.56 13.10
CA ASN A 7 2.41 22.56 11.67
C ASN A 7 2.30 21.14 11.07
N TRP A 8 2.02 20.13 11.89
CA TRP A 8 1.62 18.81 11.36
C TRP A 8 0.45 18.99 10.39
N VAL A 9 0.41 18.15 9.36
CA VAL A 9 -0.65 18.16 8.36
C VAL A 9 -1.19 16.75 8.24
N HIS A 10 -2.51 16.63 8.28
CA HIS A 10 -3.21 15.40 7.92
C HIS A 10 -4.42 15.76 7.08
N ILE A 11 -4.56 15.08 5.95
CA ILE A 11 -5.75 15.16 5.11
C ILE A 11 -6.27 13.72 4.98
N PRO A 12 -7.56 13.45 5.23
CA PRO A 12 -8.09 12.11 5.00
C PRO A 12 -7.82 11.63 3.56
N GLY A 13 -7.34 10.40 3.40
CA GLY A 13 -6.97 9.79 2.14
C GLY A 13 -7.51 8.37 1.96
N LEU A 14 -7.11 7.71 0.87
CA LEU A 14 -7.61 6.40 0.49
C LEU A 14 -6.72 5.27 1.04
N HIS A 15 -5.41 5.38 0.85
CA HIS A 15 -4.44 4.35 1.15
C HIS A 15 -3.45 4.80 2.22
N CYS A 16 -3.29 3.98 3.26
CA CYS A 16 -2.56 4.33 4.47
C CYS A 16 -1.12 4.80 4.20
N GLY A 17 -0.37 4.06 3.38
CA GLY A 17 1.01 4.43 3.04
C GLY A 17 1.11 5.73 2.25
N SER A 18 0.31 5.92 1.18
CA SER A 18 0.41 7.12 0.33
C SER A 18 -0.15 8.36 1.02
N THR A 19 -1.14 8.20 1.89
CA THR A 19 -1.62 9.26 2.78
C THR A 19 -0.51 9.72 3.71
N ALA A 20 0.17 8.78 4.39
CA ALA A 20 1.26 9.10 5.30
C ALA A 20 2.47 9.74 4.58
N LEU A 21 2.78 9.30 3.35
CA LEU A 21 3.76 9.96 2.49
C LEU A 21 3.36 11.41 2.18
N ARG A 22 2.12 11.63 1.75
CA ARG A 22 1.61 12.96 1.40
C ARG A 22 1.67 13.92 2.59
N ASP A 23 1.22 13.47 3.75
CA ASP A 23 1.21 14.26 4.98
C ASP A 23 2.62 14.70 5.38
N THR A 24 3.56 13.76 5.35
CA THR A 24 4.93 14.03 5.76
C THR A 24 5.69 14.93 4.78
N VAL A 25 5.51 14.79 3.47
CA VAL A 25 6.12 15.75 2.52
C VAL A 25 5.44 17.12 2.55
N THR A 26 4.14 17.18 2.87
CA THR A 26 3.42 18.44 3.05
C THR A 26 3.94 19.21 4.26
N TYR A 27 4.29 18.52 5.35
CA TYR A 27 4.98 19.12 6.49
C TYR A 27 6.32 19.77 6.10
N TYR A 28 7.05 19.16 5.17
CA TYR A 28 8.28 19.76 4.59
C TYR A 28 8.02 20.82 3.50
N GLY A 29 6.76 21.24 3.30
CA GLY A 29 6.39 22.31 2.38
C GLY A 29 6.05 21.86 0.95
N TYR A 30 6.03 20.55 0.66
CA TYR A 30 5.71 20.02 -0.67
C TYR A 30 4.25 19.57 -0.76
N ARG A 31 3.45 20.29 -1.55
CA ARG A 31 2.02 19.98 -1.74
C ARG A 31 1.82 18.93 -2.83
N PHE A 32 2.17 17.69 -2.53
CA PHE A 32 1.89 16.56 -3.42
C PHE A 32 0.46 16.05 -3.22
N SER A 33 -0.14 15.47 -4.26
CA SER A 33 -1.38 14.70 -4.13
C SER A 33 -1.06 13.31 -3.56
N GLU A 34 -2.09 12.63 -3.05
CA GLU A 34 -1.93 11.23 -2.62
C GLU A 34 -1.54 10.33 -3.81
N ALA A 35 -2.14 10.58 -4.99
CA ALA A 35 -1.86 9.84 -6.20
C ALA A 35 -0.39 9.99 -6.62
N LEU A 36 0.14 11.21 -6.62
CA LEU A 36 1.54 11.48 -6.92
C LEU A 36 2.48 10.73 -5.96
N CYS A 37 2.18 10.74 -4.66
CA CYS A 37 2.94 9.96 -3.67
C CYS A 37 2.90 8.45 -3.95
N PHE A 38 1.72 7.92 -4.29
CA PHE A 38 1.56 6.50 -4.65
C PHE A 38 2.36 6.13 -5.90
N GLY A 39 2.30 6.97 -6.93
CA GLY A 39 3.01 6.79 -8.20
C GLY A 39 4.53 6.85 -8.06
N LEU A 40 5.04 7.90 -7.40
CA LEU A 40 6.47 8.08 -7.11
C LEU A 40 7.04 6.95 -6.25
N GLY A 41 6.21 6.34 -5.39
CA GLY A 41 6.58 5.17 -4.61
C GLY A 41 6.63 3.84 -5.39
N ALA A 42 6.29 3.83 -6.68
CA ALA A 42 6.07 2.59 -7.44
C ALA A 42 5.08 1.65 -6.73
N GLY A 43 3.92 2.20 -6.36
CA GLY A 43 2.95 1.58 -5.45
C GLY A 43 2.18 0.37 -6.00
N LEU A 44 2.17 0.09 -7.31
CA LEU A 44 1.48 -1.07 -7.88
C LEU A 44 2.29 -2.35 -7.68
N GLY A 45 1.60 -3.41 -7.25
CA GLY A 45 2.15 -4.75 -7.11
C GLY A 45 1.10 -5.83 -7.34
N PHE A 46 1.52 -7.09 -7.29
CA PHE A 46 0.60 -8.21 -7.14
C PHE A 46 1.29 -9.41 -6.51
N PHE A 47 0.83 -9.79 -5.32
CA PHE A 47 1.22 -11.01 -4.62
C PHE A 47 0.07 -12.01 -4.65
N TYR A 48 0.41 -13.29 -4.75
CA TYR A 48 -0.51 -14.39 -4.51
C TYR A 48 0.16 -15.42 -3.59
N MET A 49 -0.50 -15.75 -2.49
CA MET A 49 0.00 -16.69 -1.47
C MET A 49 -1.05 -17.75 -1.17
N LYS A 50 -0.60 -19.00 -1.00
CA LYS A 50 -1.42 -20.14 -0.57
C LYS A 50 -0.70 -20.91 0.52
N ALA A 51 -1.28 -20.94 1.72
CA ALA A 51 -0.74 -21.73 2.83
C ALA A 51 -1.82 -22.05 3.87
N LYS A 52 -1.72 -23.23 4.50
CA LYS A 52 -2.71 -23.74 5.45
C LYS A 52 -2.77 -22.95 6.77
N ASN A 53 -1.70 -22.25 7.12
CA ASN A 53 -1.60 -21.42 8.33
C ASN A 53 -2.01 -19.95 8.09
N LEU A 54 -2.43 -19.59 6.87
CA LEU A 54 -2.99 -18.28 6.57
C LEU A 54 -4.49 -18.29 6.82
N ASN A 55 -5.04 -17.10 7.14
CA ASN A 55 -6.46 -16.88 7.26
C ASN A 55 -6.84 -15.59 6.51
N PRO A 56 -7.40 -15.68 5.28
CA PRO A 56 -7.77 -16.90 4.56
C PRO A 56 -6.58 -17.74 4.07
N THR A 57 -6.81 -19.00 3.71
CA THR A 57 -5.74 -19.92 3.22
C THR A 57 -5.16 -19.53 1.86
N ARG A 58 -5.87 -18.69 1.10
CA ARG A 58 -5.47 -18.12 -0.18
C ARG A 58 -5.66 -16.61 -0.14
N ILE A 59 -4.59 -15.86 -0.39
CA ILE A 59 -4.55 -14.39 -0.24
C ILE A 59 -3.92 -13.77 -1.50
N ILE A 60 -4.50 -12.65 -1.95
CA ILE A 60 -3.85 -11.74 -2.89
C ILE A 60 -3.57 -10.40 -2.22
N HIS A 61 -2.57 -9.67 -2.72
CA HIS A 61 -2.27 -8.30 -2.29
C HIS A 61 -1.81 -7.47 -3.49
N LEU A 62 -2.33 -6.25 -3.65
CA LEU A 62 -2.17 -5.46 -4.89
C LEU A 62 -1.23 -4.24 -4.75
N ARG A 63 -0.72 -4.02 -3.55
CA ARG A 63 0.31 -3.00 -3.28
C ARG A 63 1.71 -3.56 -3.53
N GLY A 64 2.54 -2.79 -4.20
CA GLY A 64 3.95 -3.07 -4.45
C GLY A 64 4.79 -3.12 -3.17
N HIS A 65 5.89 -3.87 -3.23
CA HIS A 65 6.87 -3.91 -2.15
C HIS A 65 7.67 -2.60 -2.10
N GLY A 66 7.96 -2.12 -0.89
CA GLY A 66 8.93 -1.05 -0.68
C GLY A 66 8.47 0.34 -1.11
N MET A 67 7.16 0.62 -1.14
CA MET A 67 6.61 1.90 -1.60
C MET A 67 7.24 3.13 -0.90
N GLU A 68 7.32 3.13 0.43
CA GLU A 68 7.93 4.24 1.19
C GLU A 68 9.44 4.36 0.93
N PRO A 69 10.25 3.29 1.04
CA PRO A 69 11.65 3.32 0.61
C PRO A 69 11.86 3.83 -0.81
N ASN A 70 11.03 3.38 -1.77
CA ASN A 70 11.12 3.80 -3.17
C ASN A 70 10.87 5.30 -3.32
N PHE A 71 9.81 5.79 -2.66
CA PHE A 71 9.45 7.20 -2.68
C PHE A 71 10.58 8.07 -2.11
N PHE A 72 11.04 7.81 -0.88
CA PHE A 72 12.09 8.62 -0.25
C PHE A 72 13.46 8.47 -0.91
N SER A 73 13.76 7.29 -1.48
CA SER A 73 14.97 7.10 -2.29
C SER A 73 14.98 7.95 -3.55
N LEU A 74 13.81 8.11 -4.19
CA LEU A 74 13.66 8.91 -5.39
C LEU A 74 13.71 10.41 -5.10
N ILE A 75 13.07 10.87 -4.02
CA ILE A 75 12.98 12.31 -3.72
C ILE A 75 14.14 12.84 -2.87
N ASN A 76 14.89 11.97 -2.18
CA ASN A 76 15.96 12.37 -1.29
C ASN A 76 17.21 11.47 -1.43
N LYS A 77 17.25 10.34 -0.73
CA LYS A 77 18.43 9.47 -0.62
C LYS A 77 18.01 8.02 -0.37
N PRO A 78 18.84 7.02 -0.72
CA PRO A 78 18.55 5.62 -0.45
C PRO A 78 18.10 5.40 1.01
N THR A 79 16.95 4.76 1.18
CA THR A 79 16.29 4.56 2.48
C THR A 79 15.71 3.16 2.57
N GLN A 80 15.43 2.71 3.81
CA GLN A 80 14.83 1.42 4.09
C GLN A 80 14.05 1.47 5.40
N TRP A 81 13.08 0.56 5.56
CA TRP A 81 12.44 0.33 6.86
C TRP A 81 13.46 -0.17 7.88
N LYS A 82 13.41 0.40 9.09
CA LYS A 82 14.19 -0.03 10.26
C LYS A 82 13.29 -0.83 11.19
N TYR A 83 13.87 -1.59 12.10
CA TYR A 83 13.16 -2.37 13.12
C TYR A 83 13.91 -2.29 14.45
N GLU A 84 13.21 -2.56 15.54
CA GLU A 84 13.77 -2.59 16.90
C GLU A 84 13.02 -3.65 17.71
N GLU A 85 13.73 -4.68 18.18
CA GLU A 85 13.10 -5.82 18.86
C GLU A 85 12.52 -5.42 20.22
N ASN A 86 13.17 -4.50 20.93
CA ASN A 86 12.72 -4.07 22.25
C ASN A 86 11.68 -2.93 22.14
N GLU A 87 10.44 -3.23 22.51
CA GLU A 87 9.33 -2.28 22.44
C GLU A 87 9.51 -0.98 23.27
N ASN A 88 10.33 -1.00 24.34
CA ASN A 88 10.62 0.19 25.13
C ASN A 88 11.64 1.06 24.40
N ILE A 89 12.72 0.45 23.90
CA ILE A 89 13.71 1.16 23.09
C ILE A 89 13.06 1.74 21.83
N ALA A 90 12.16 0.99 21.18
CA ALA A 90 11.42 1.45 20.02
C ALA A 90 10.47 2.63 20.31
N LEU A 91 9.99 2.77 21.55
CA LEU A 91 9.20 3.91 22.00
C LEU A 91 10.10 5.11 22.31
N ASP A 92 11.26 4.88 22.93
CA ASP A 92 12.23 5.93 23.22
C ASP A 92 12.80 6.55 21.94
N ILE A 93 13.13 5.72 20.94
CA ILE A 93 13.50 6.17 19.59
C ILE A 93 12.40 7.04 19.01
N LEU A 94 11.14 6.59 19.07
CA LEU A 94 10.01 7.37 18.55
C LEU A 94 9.95 8.74 19.22
N LYS A 95 10.05 8.80 20.55
CA LYS A 95 10.01 10.07 21.29
C LYS A 95 11.17 10.98 20.93
N GLU A 96 12.37 10.44 20.75
CA GLU A 96 13.56 11.20 20.36
C GLU A 96 13.35 11.94 19.02
N TYR A 97 12.85 11.24 18.00
CA TYR A 97 12.59 11.87 16.69
C TYR A 97 11.50 12.94 16.79
N ILE A 98 10.40 12.63 17.48
CA ILE A 98 9.30 13.57 17.66
C ILE A 98 9.75 14.81 18.42
N ALA A 99 10.56 14.66 19.48
CA ALA A 99 11.12 15.79 20.24
C ALA A 99 12.06 16.69 19.43
N ASN A 100 12.61 16.17 18.32
CA ASN A 100 13.42 16.93 17.34
C ASN A 100 12.58 17.42 16.15
N ASP A 101 11.25 17.40 16.23
CA ASP A 101 10.33 17.82 15.17
C ASP A 101 10.47 17.01 13.86
N ILE A 102 10.85 15.73 13.98
CA ILE A 102 10.97 14.80 12.85
C ILE A 102 9.83 13.76 12.93
N PRO A 103 8.86 13.78 12.00
CA PRO A 103 7.81 12.77 11.98
C PRO A 103 8.37 11.39 11.60
N LEU A 104 7.72 10.34 12.10
CA LEU A 104 8.05 8.95 11.77
C LEU A 104 6.89 8.28 11.05
N LEU A 105 7.17 7.38 10.11
CA LEU A 105 6.20 6.36 9.70
C LEU A 105 6.41 5.11 10.54
N ILE A 106 5.33 4.44 10.92
CA ILE A 106 5.38 3.16 11.64
C ILE A 106 4.44 2.17 10.97
N GLN A 107 4.74 0.87 11.13
CA GLN A 107 3.81 -0.19 10.80
C GLN A 107 3.07 -0.67 12.05
N THR A 108 1.77 -0.86 11.90
CA THR A 108 0.87 -1.26 12.97
C THR A 108 -0.07 -2.36 12.50
N ASP A 109 -0.66 -3.04 13.45
CA ASP A 109 -1.81 -3.91 13.25
C ASP A 109 -3.08 -3.21 13.70
N ILE A 110 -4.02 -3.04 12.76
CA ILE A 110 -5.31 -2.37 12.97
C ILE A 110 -6.08 -2.95 14.16
N TYR A 111 -5.92 -4.23 14.45
CA TYR A 111 -6.57 -4.87 15.59
C TYR A 111 -6.30 -4.18 16.93
N TYR A 112 -5.09 -3.65 17.12
CA TYR A 112 -4.67 -2.99 18.36
C TYR A 112 -4.84 -1.47 18.33
N LEU A 113 -5.36 -0.91 17.23
CA LEU A 113 -5.68 0.51 17.13
C LEU A 113 -7.10 0.74 17.66
N ASP A 114 -7.19 1.20 18.92
CA ASP A 114 -8.46 1.27 19.67
C ASP A 114 -9.57 2.05 18.94
N TYR A 115 -9.21 3.07 18.16
CA TYR A 115 -10.15 3.88 17.38
C TYR A 115 -10.78 3.15 16.18
N TYR A 116 -10.19 2.05 15.69
CA TYR A 116 -10.80 1.21 14.66
C TYR A 116 -11.86 0.25 15.20
N ARG A 117 -11.75 -0.14 16.48
CA ARG A 117 -12.61 -1.18 17.10
C ARG A 117 -12.70 -2.47 16.26
N SER A 118 -11.59 -2.85 15.63
CA SER A 118 -11.52 -4.03 14.76
C SER A 118 -11.42 -5.31 15.58
N SER A 119 -12.11 -6.37 15.13
CA SER A 119 -11.95 -7.73 15.64
C SER A 119 -11.05 -8.61 14.77
N THR A 120 -10.44 -8.04 13.72
CA THR A 120 -9.63 -8.75 12.73
C THR A 120 -8.23 -8.16 12.66
N HIS A 121 -7.21 -9.02 12.75
CA HIS A 121 -5.82 -8.67 12.51
C HIS A 121 -5.60 -8.22 11.05
N PHE A 122 -4.91 -7.10 10.90
CA PHE A 122 -4.47 -6.57 9.61
C PHE A 122 -3.13 -5.84 9.81
N PRO A 123 -2.04 -6.60 10.02
CA PRO A 123 -0.73 -6.02 10.25
C PRO A 123 -0.12 -5.45 8.96
N GLY A 124 0.77 -4.47 9.11
CA GLY A 124 1.41 -3.76 8.01
C GLY A 124 0.68 -2.49 7.58
N HIS A 125 -0.29 -2.02 8.37
CA HIS A 125 -0.93 -0.72 8.22
C HIS A 125 0.05 0.39 8.56
N VAL A 126 0.21 1.36 7.66
CA VAL A 126 1.21 2.43 7.78
C VAL A 126 0.54 3.71 8.25
N VAL A 127 1.04 4.27 9.35
CA VAL A 127 0.57 5.55 9.91
C VAL A 127 1.76 6.46 10.19
N SER A 128 1.51 7.76 10.30
CA SER A 128 2.55 8.73 10.69
C SER A 128 2.37 9.19 12.13
N VAL A 129 3.49 9.37 12.84
CA VAL A 129 3.54 9.79 14.24
C VAL A 129 3.86 11.28 14.29
N TRP A 130 3.10 12.03 15.08
CA TRP A 130 3.21 13.50 15.16
C TRP A 130 3.35 14.04 16.59
N GLY A 131 3.23 13.19 17.61
CA GLY A 131 3.31 13.66 18.98
C GLY A 131 3.30 12.55 20.01
N TYR A 132 3.67 12.89 21.24
CA TYR A 132 3.50 12.07 22.42
C TYR A 132 3.21 12.91 23.67
N ASP A 133 2.66 12.25 24.69
CA ASP A 133 2.40 12.81 26.01
C ASP A 133 2.71 11.75 27.07
N ASP A 134 3.77 11.94 27.87
CA ASP A 134 4.14 11.00 28.93
C ASP A 134 3.22 11.06 30.15
N GLU A 135 2.53 12.19 30.37
CA GLU A 135 1.61 12.31 31.51
C GLU A 135 0.42 11.37 31.30
N THR A 136 -0.11 11.34 30.08
CA THR A 136 -1.21 10.45 29.69
C THR A 136 -0.75 9.16 29.01
N GLN A 137 0.56 8.95 28.88
CA GLN A 137 1.19 7.82 28.15
C GLN A 137 0.55 7.59 26.77
N THR A 138 0.47 8.64 25.96
CA THR A 138 -0.25 8.66 24.68
C THR A 138 0.68 9.02 23.53
N VAL A 139 0.52 8.38 22.38
CA VAL A 139 1.09 8.78 21.09
C VAL A 139 -0.04 9.29 20.19
N PHE A 140 0.26 10.29 19.36
CA PHE A 140 -0.69 10.89 18.43
C PHE A 140 -0.33 10.50 16.99
N LEU A 141 -1.25 9.82 16.31
CA LEU A 141 -1.08 9.26 14.98
C LEU A 141 -1.97 9.98 13.96
N ALA A 142 -1.45 10.30 12.79
CA ALA A 142 -2.29 10.62 11.63
C ALA A 142 -2.54 9.33 10.86
N ASP A 143 -3.82 8.97 10.69
CA ASP A 143 -4.22 7.68 10.14
C ASP A 143 -5.24 7.84 9.01
N THR A 144 -4.75 7.64 7.79
CA THR A 144 -5.52 7.37 6.57
C THR A 144 -6.77 8.23 6.42
N GLY A 145 -7.94 7.70 6.79
CA GLY A 145 -9.24 8.34 6.56
C GLY A 145 -9.83 9.01 7.81
N PHE A 146 -9.15 9.00 8.95
CA PHE A 146 -9.62 9.65 10.17
C PHE A 146 -9.33 11.15 10.13
N GLU A 147 -10.20 11.95 10.73
CA GLU A 147 -9.93 13.38 10.87
C GLU A 147 -9.01 13.67 12.06
N GLY A 148 -7.97 14.46 11.83
CA GLY A 148 -7.03 14.89 12.86
C GLY A 148 -6.18 13.75 13.42
N LEU A 149 -5.46 14.05 14.51
CA LEU A 149 -4.58 13.09 15.17
C LEU A 149 -5.36 12.16 16.10
N GLN A 150 -5.20 10.86 15.90
CA GLN A 150 -5.79 9.81 16.72
C GLN A 150 -4.87 9.48 17.91
N PRO A 151 -5.35 9.58 19.16
CA PRO A 151 -4.59 9.18 20.32
C PRO A 151 -4.56 7.66 20.46
N ILE A 152 -3.42 7.12 20.86
CA ILE A 152 -3.26 5.71 21.27
C ILE A 152 -2.37 5.61 22.50
N SER A 153 -2.71 4.72 23.43
CA SER A 153 -1.88 4.49 24.62
C SER A 153 -0.52 3.87 24.23
N TYR A 154 0.51 4.09 25.03
CA TYR A 154 1.81 3.43 24.85
C TYR A 154 1.67 1.90 24.83
N GLU A 155 0.82 1.34 25.68
CA GLU A 155 0.57 -0.12 25.74
C GLU A 155 -0.07 -0.64 24.43
N SER A 156 -1.15 -0.01 23.97
CA SER A 156 -1.81 -0.40 22.71
C SER A 156 -0.88 -0.22 21.51
N LEU A 157 -0.08 0.85 21.47
CA LEU A 157 0.92 1.08 20.43
C LEU A 157 1.97 -0.02 20.38
N LYS A 158 2.50 -0.44 21.53
CA LYS A 158 3.49 -1.52 21.60
C LYS A 158 2.92 -2.84 21.08
N ARG A 159 1.69 -3.19 21.46
CA ARG A 159 0.98 -4.36 20.90
C ARG A 159 0.78 -4.24 19.40
N ALA A 160 0.34 -3.08 18.92
CA ALA A 160 0.13 -2.80 17.51
C ALA A 160 1.41 -2.97 16.69
N ARG A 161 2.56 -2.59 17.25
CA ARG A 161 3.88 -2.60 16.59
C ARG A 161 4.64 -3.93 16.73
N THR A 162 4.20 -4.84 17.61
CA THR A 162 4.85 -6.15 17.85
C THR A 162 3.97 -7.34 17.45
N SER A 163 2.82 -7.10 16.81
CA SER A 163 1.88 -8.13 16.38
C SER A 163 2.58 -9.25 15.59
N LYS A 164 2.34 -10.49 16.00
CA LYS A 164 2.86 -11.70 15.31
C LYS A 164 1.84 -12.32 14.34
N ALA A 165 0.75 -11.60 14.06
CA ALA A 165 -0.27 -12.04 13.12
C ALA A 165 0.31 -12.23 11.71
N GLN A 166 -0.06 -13.32 11.06
CA GLN A 166 0.32 -13.62 9.69
C GLN A 166 -0.58 -12.86 8.70
N PRO A 167 -0.12 -12.56 7.48
CA PRO A 167 1.19 -12.92 6.89
C PRO A 167 2.32 -11.93 7.19
N PHE A 168 2.08 -10.86 7.93
CA PHE A 168 3.04 -9.75 8.09
C PHE A 168 3.35 -9.47 9.56
N PRO A 169 4.07 -10.37 10.27
CA PRO A 169 4.49 -10.10 11.63
C PRO A 169 5.34 -8.82 11.70
N LEU A 170 5.21 -8.09 12.80
CA LEU A 170 5.84 -6.79 13.04
C LEU A 170 6.90 -6.88 14.14
N GLU A 171 7.92 -6.04 14.01
CA GLU A 171 9.09 -5.94 14.89
C GLU A 171 9.41 -4.46 15.16
N ASN A 172 8.38 -3.73 15.59
CA ASN A 172 8.40 -2.29 15.80
C ASN A 172 8.90 -1.47 14.60
N ASN A 173 8.56 -1.93 13.38
CA ASN A 173 9.04 -1.33 12.14
C ASN A 173 8.75 0.17 12.10
N TRP A 174 9.78 0.96 11.76
CA TRP A 174 9.72 2.41 11.72
C TRP A 174 10.56 2.97 10.56
N PHE A 175 10.24 4.19 10.16
CA PHE A 175 10.88 4.88 9.04
C PHE A 175 11.02 6.35 9.39
N GLU A 176 12.25 6.87 9.36
CA GLU A 176 12.51 8.29 9.57
C GLU A 176 12.15 9.10 8.33
N VAL A 177 11.42 10.20 8.52
CA VAL A 177 11.06 11.08 7.42
C VAL A 177 11.90 12.33 7.51
N ILE A 178 13.09 12.28 6.91
CA ILE A 178 14.04 13.39 6.85
C ILE A 178 14.25 13.79 5.39
N LEU A 179 14.09 15.07 5.08
CA LEU A 179 14.44 15.67 3.79
C LEU A 179 15.61 16.64 3.96
N ASP A 180 16.82 16.18 3.64
CA ASP A 180 18.07 16.92 3.84
C ASP A 180 18.36 17.94 2.73
N LYS A 181 17.61 17.88 1.63
CA LYS A 181 17.80 18.68 0.43
C LYS A 181 16.48 18.92 -0.29
N PRO A 182 16.39 19.92 -1.18
CA PRO A 182 15.21 20.12 -2.01
C PRO A 182 14.88 18.87 -2.85
N ILE A 183 13.58 18.57 -2.98
CA ILE A 183 13.11 17.48 -3.84
C ILE A 183 13.46 17.82 -5.30
N PRO A 184 14.00 16.87 -6.10
CA PRO A 184 14.25 17.08 -7.52
C PRO A 184 12.99 17.51 -8.29
N PRO A 185 13.12 18.20 -9.43
CA PRO A 185 11.97 18.55 -10.26
C PRO A 185 11.13 17.32 -10.62
N LEU A 186 9.80 17.42 -10.47
CA LEU A 186 8.87 16.31 -10.74
C LEU A 186 9.05 15.72 -12.14
N LYS A 187 9.32 16.57 -13.14
CA LYS A 187 9.59 16.16 -14.52
C LYS A 187 10.74 15.17 -14.67
N ASP A 188 11.69 15.16 -13.73
CA ASP A 188 12.88 14.31 -13.78
C ASP A 188 12.62 12.97 -13.07
N ILE A 189 11.84 12.97 -11.98
CA ILE A 189 11.60 11.78 -11.15
C ILE A 189 10.35 10.98 -11.53
N ILE A 190 9.35 11.60 -12.15
CA ILE A 190 8.12 10.92 -12.59
C ILE A 190 8.44 9.78 -13.59
N PRO A 191 9.23 10.00 -14.66
CA PRO A 191 9.57 8.92 -15.59
C PRO A 191 10.32 7.76 -14.91
N GLU A 192 11.22 8.08 -13.97
CA GLU A 192 11.95 7.08 -13.20
C GLU A 192 11.00 6.23 -12.35
N ALA A 193 10.04 6.84 -11.65
CA ALA A 193 9.06 6.12 -10.86
C ALA A 193 8.17 5.19 -11.70
N ILE A 194 7.69 5.67 -12.85
CA ILE A 194 6.88 4.89 -13.78
C ILE A 194 7.68 3.67 -14.29
N ARG A 195 8.91 3.89 -14.75
CA ARG A 195 9.82 2.80 -15.16
C ARG A 195 10.10 1.82 -14.03
N LYS A 196 10.36 2.31 -12.83
CA LYS A 196 10.64 1.48 -11.65
C LYS A 196 9.46 0.57 -11.35
N ASN A 197 8.23 1.08 -11.36
CA ASN A 197 7.05 0.25 -11.15
C ASN A 197 6.89 -0.81 -12.25
N ALA A 198 7.06 -0.42 -13.52
CA ALA A 198 6.97 -1.35 -14.64
C ALA A 198 8.02 -2.47 -14.56
N LYS A 199 9.27 -2.11 -14.23
CA LYS A 199 10.36 -3.06 -14.01
C LYS A 199 10.04 -4.01 -12.86
N SER A 200 9.59 -3.49 -11.73
CA SER A 200 9.17 -4.31 -10.58
C SER A 200 8.06 -5.30 -10.93
N MET A 201 7.09 -4.90 -11.76
CA MET A 201 5.99 -5.77 -12.17
C MET A 201 6.41 -6.85 -13.18
N LEU A 202 7.33 -6.55 -14.09
CA LEU A 202 7.80 -7.49 -15.11
C LEU A 202 8.89 -8.45 -14.60
N GLU A 203 9.89 -7.94 -13.90
CA GLU A 203 11.03 -8.72 -13.42
C GLU A 203 10.74 -9.41 -12.08
N GLY A 204 9.78 -8.87 -11.33
CA GLY A 204 9.37 -9.35 -10.03
C GLY A 204 10.23 -8.83 -8.88
N VAL A 205 9.58 -8.61 -7.73
CA VAL A 205 10.24 -8.22 -6.48
C VAL A 205 10.04 -9.30 -5.44
N ARG A 206 11.12 -9.96 -5.03
CA ARG A 206 11.09 -10.96 -3.96
C ARG A 206 11.23 -10.30 -2.61
N SER A 207 10.42 -10.76 -1.67
CA SER A 207 10.48 -10.38 -0.26
C SER A 207 10.13 -11.59 0.60
N PRO A 208 10.23 -11.52 1.95
CA PRO A 208 9.69 -12.55 2.82
C PRO A 208 8.19 -12.84 2.60
N ARG A 209 7.46 -11.91 1.96
CA ARG A 209 6.04 -12.03 1.58
C ARG A 209 5.82 -12.82 0.28
N GLY A 210 6.88 -13.35 -0.32
CA GLY A 210 6.86 -13.96 -1.64
C GLY A 210 7.24 -12.97 -2.76
N GLU A 211 6.89 -13.34 -3.98
CA GLU A 211 7.16 -12.55 -5.18
C GLU A 211 5.97 -11.62 -5.50
N SER A 212 6.27 -10.35 -5.79
CA SER A 212 5.32 -9.41 -6.39
C SER A 212 5.61 -9.29 -7.88
N SER A 213 4.67 -9.66 -8.75
CA SER A 213 4.84 -9.52 -10.20
C SER A 213 3.54 -9.71 -10.97
N VAL A 214 3.51 -9.27 -12.23
CA VAL A 214 2.43 -9.58 -13.16
C VAL A 214 2.34 -11.10 -13.41
N ARG A 215 3.46 -11.82 -13.32
CA ARG A 215 3.51 -13.29 -13.41
C ARG A 215 2.65 -13.95 -12.32
N MET A 216 2.59 -13.37 -11.13
CA MET A 216 1.75 -13.88 -10.05
C MET A 216 0.26 -13.71 -10.35
N ILE A 217 -0.16 -12.73 -11.17
CA ILE A 217 -1.54 -12.62 -11.67
C ILE A 217 -1.87 -13.83 -12.53
N LYS A 218 -0.94 -14.24 -13.42
CA LYS A 218 -1.11 -15.44 -14.24
C LYS A 218 -1.28 -16.69 -13.38
N VAL A 219 -0.37 -16.90 -12.41
CA VAL A 219 -0.44 -18.06 -11.49
C VAL A 219 -1.77 -18.06 -10.75
N TRP A 220 -2.19 -16.91 -10.23
CA TRP A 220 -3.48 -16.76 -9.58
C TRP A 220 -4.64 -17.08 -10.53
N SER A 221 -4.61 -16.59 -11.77
CA SER A 221 -5.64 -16.84 -12.77
C SER A 221 -5.79 -18.32 -13.10
N ASP A 222 -4.66 -19.04 -13.19
CA ASP A 222 -4.63 -20.47 -13.51
C ASP A 222 -5.17 -21.31 -12.33
N GLU A 223 -4.92 -20.89 -11.09
CA GLU A 223 -5.37 -21.60 -9.88
C GLU A 223 -6.79 -21.21 -9.40
N LEU A 224 -7.35 -20.08 -9.83
CA LEU A 224 -8.68 -19.61 -9.39
C LEU A 224 -9.79 -20.69 -9.48
N PRO A 225 -9.87 -21.54 -10.53
CA PRO A 225 -10.85 -22.63 -10.58
C PRO A 225 -10.75 -23.64 -9.42
N GLU A 226 -9.54 -23.87 -8.90
CA GLU A 226 -9.24 -24.78 -7.79
C GLU A 226 -9.49 -24.15 -6.42
N TRP A 227 -9.84 -22.86 -6.36
CA TRP A 227 -10.19 -22.22 -5.09
C TRP A 227 -11.46 -22.79 -4.46
N GLU A 228 -12.37 -23.38 -5.25
CA GLU A 228 -13.57 -24.09 -4.75
C GLU A 228 -13.20 -25.25 -3.80
N GLU A 229 -11.99 -25.81 -3.92
CA GLU A 229 -11.50 -26.92 -3.09
C GLU A 229 -10.97 -26.44 -1.71
N ALA A 230 -10.83 -25.13 -1.48
CA ALA A 230 -10.45 -24.60 -0.19
C ALA A 230 -11.57 -24.82 0.84
N SER A 231 -11.24 -25.26 2.06
CA SER A 231 -12.24 -25.33 3.14
C SER A 231 -12.88 -23.98 3.46
N ASP A 232 -12.15 -22.88 3.22
CA ASP A 232 -12.55 -21.50 3.49
C ASP A 232 -12.72 -20.68 2.19
N TRP A 233 -13.11 -21.32 1.08
CA TRP A 233 -13.16 -20.69 -0.24
C TRP A 233 -14.04 -19.42 -0.29
N LYS A 234 -15.18 -19.40 0.43
CA LYS A 234 -16.05 -18.21 0.54
C LYS A 234 -15.28 -17.05 1.16
N TRP A 235 -14.46 -17.32 2.17
CA TRP A 235 -13.64 -16.32 2.83
C TRP A 235 -12.49 -15.86 1.94
N CYS A 236 -11.80 -16.78 1.24
CA CYS A 236 -10.79 -16.44 0.25
C CYS A 236 -11.34 -15.46 -0.81
N ALA A 237 -12.49 -15.77 -1.41
CA ALA A 237 -13.13 -14.92 -2.42
C ALA A 237 -13.60 -13.58 -1.85
N ARG A 238 -14.17 -13.59 -0.63
CA ARG A 238 -14.58 -12.36 0.08
C ARG A 238 -13.40 -11.45 0.35
N PHE A 239 -12.32 -11.99 0.88
CA PHE A 239 -11.11 -11.25 1.17
C PHE A 239 -10.51 -10.68 -0.13
N ALA A 240 -10.44 -11.49 -1.20
CA ALA A 240 -9.94 -11.07 -2.50
C ALA A 240 -10.70 -9.87 -3.09
N TYR A 241 -12.05 -9.86 -3.06
CA TYR A 241 -12.77 -8.66 -3.51
C TYR A 241 -12.52 -7.46 -2.60
N GLN A 242 -12.43 -7.67 -1.28
CA GLN A 242 -12.20 -6.57 -0.33
C GLN A 242 -10.84 -5.90 -0.53
N VAL A 243 -9.79 -6.66 -0.83
CA VAL A 243 -8.46 -6.10 -1.12
C VAL A 243 -8.39 -5.43 -2.48
N ILE A 244 -9.30 -5.74 -3.42
CA ILE A 244 -9.39 -5.01 -4.70
C ILE A 244 -10.16 -3.71 -4.51
N GLU A 245 -11.28 -3.73 -3.78
CA GLU A 245 -12.28 -2.66 -3.82
C GLU A 245 -12.36 -1.78 -2.56
N LYS A 246 -12.06 -2.32 -1.35
CA LYS A 246 -12.45 -1.68 -0.08
C LYS A 246 -11.31 -1.36 0.88
N ARG A 247 -10.26 -2.18 0.94
CA ARG A 247 -9.21 -2.10 1.98
C ARG A 247 -8.15 -1.05 1.66
N GLY A 248 -8.59 0.19 1.51
CA GLY A 248 -7.72 1.35 1.28
C GLY A 248 -7.02 1.31 -0.08
N THR A 249 -7.73 0.86 -1.13
CA THR A 249 -7.22 0.83 -2.51
C THR A 249 -7.74 1.96 -3.40
N GLY A 250 -8.79 2.65 -2.96
CA GLY A 250 -9.56 3.57 -3.80
C GLY A 250 -10.41 2.87 -4.87
N GLY A 251 -10.52 1.54 -4.83
CA GLY A 251 -11.17 0.74 -5.87
C GLY A 251 -10.21 0.29 -6.99
N GLY A 252 -10.67 -0.62 -7.85
CA GLY A 252 -9.92 -1.06 -9.04
C GLY A 252 -8.53 -1.63 -8.75
N GLY A 253 -8.26 -2.13 -7.53
CA GLY A 253 -6.97 -2.71 -7.18
C GLY A 253 -5.79 -1.74 -7.27
N PHE A 254 -5.97 -0.48 -6.84
CA PHE A 254 -5.03 0.64 -6.96
C PHE A 254 -4.83 1.19 -8.39
N ARG A 255 -5.47 0.63 -9.42
CA ARG A 255 -5.28 1.12 -10.79
C ARG A 255 -5.86 2.53 -10.96
N TRP A 256 -6.95 2.88 -10.26
CA TRP A 256 -7.50 4.24 -10.34
C TRP A 256 -6.63 5.31 -9.67
N ILE A 257 -6.05 5.05 -8.49
CA ILE A 257 -5.09 6.01 -7.89
C ILE A 257 -3.82 6.14 -8.75
N TYR A 258 -3.36 5.05 -9.39
CA TYR A 258 -2.23 5.11 -10.32
C TYR A 258 -2.59 5.82 -11.63
N ARG A 259 -3.82 5.67 -12.13
CA ARG A 259 -4.37 6.46 -13.25
C ARG A 259 -4.35 7.94 -12.93
N ASP A 260 -4.79 8.33 -11.74
CA ASP A 260 -4.81 9.75 -11.35
C ASP A 260 -3.39 10.31 -11.28
N PHE A 261 -2.42 9.53 -10.80
CA PHE A 261 -1.00 9.86 -10.92
C PHE A 261 -0.55 10.03 -12.38
N LEU A 262 -0.92 9.12 -13.27
CA LEU A 262 -0.56 9.21 -14.69
C LEU A 262 -1.18 10.45 -15.36
N ARG A 263 -2.40 10.83 -14.98
CA ARG A 263 -3.03 12.07 -15.46
C ARG A 263 -2.27 13.31 -14.98
N GLU A 264 -1.90 13.37 -13.71
CA GLU A 264 -1.03 14.44 -13.19
C GLU A 264 0.33 14.47 -13.90
N ALA A 265 0.93 13.29 -14.15
CA ALA A 265 2.17 13.17 -14.90
C ALA A 265 2.04 13.69 -16.34
N GLU A 266 0.93 13.42 -17.02
CA GLU A 266 0.60 13.93 -18.36
C GLU A 266 0.39 15.45 -18.39
N GLU A 267 -0.02 16.07 -17.28
CA GLU A 267 -0.08 17.53 -17.16
C GLU A 267 1.32 18.15 -16.97
N ILE A 268 2.18 17.51 -16.16
CA ILE A 268 3.55 17.96 -15.89
C ILE A 268 4.49 17.70 -17.08
N ILE A 269 4.29 16.59 -17.77
CA ILE A 269 5.11 16.12 -18.91
C ILE A 269 4.17 15.80 -20.08
N PRO A 270 3.78 16.81 -20.89
CA PRO A 270 2.77 16.65 -21.94
C PRO A 270 3.03 15.54 -22.95
N ASN A 271 4.29 15.22 -23.24
CA ASN A 271 4.67 14.15 -24.17
C ASN A 271 4.22 12.75 -23.68
N LEU A 272 3.95 12.57 -22.38
CA LEU A 272 3.41 11.30 -21.86
C LEU A 272 2.01 10.99 -22.41
N LYS A 273 1.23 12.00 -22.83
CA LYS A 273 -0.10 11.81 -23.40
C LYS A 273 -0.09 10.91 -24.64
N GLU A 274 0.98 10.96 -25.43
CA GLU A 274 1.15 10.14 -26.63
C GLU A 274 1.23 8.64 -26.33
N LEU A 275 1.54 8.27 -25.08
CA LEU A 275 1.62 6.87 -24.64
C LEU A 275 0.25 6.29 -24.25
N GLY A 276 -0.75 7.13 -23.97
CA GLY A 276 -2.09 6.73 -23.54
C GLY A 276 -2.09 5.89 -22.25
N LEU A 277 -1.14 6.13 -21.34
CA LEU A 277 -0.96 5.29 -20.15
C LEU A 277 -2.13 5.45 -19.17
N SER A 278 -2.60 6.68 -18.95
CA SER A 278 -3.71 6.93 -18.02
C SER A 278 -5.00 6.23 -18.47
N GLU A 279 -5.33 6.27 -19.76
CA GLU A 279 -6.52 5.63 -20.35
C GLU A 279 -6.48 4.09 -20.23
N LYS A 280 -5.31 3.49 -20.52
CA LYS A 280 -5.10 2.05 -20.36
C LYS A 280 -5.23 1.63 -18.90
N MET A 281 -4.66 2.40 -17.99
CA MET A 281 -4.75 2.16 -16.55
C MET A 281 -6.18 2.29 -16.03
N ASP A 282 -6.96 3.22 -16.57
CA ASP A 282 -8.38 3.37 -16.24
C ASP A 282 -9.19 2.13 -16.67
N THR A 283 -8.93 1.63 -17.88
CA THR A 283 -9.57 0.41 -18.39
C THR A 283 -9.22 -0.80 -17.51
N LEU A 284 -7.94 -0.96 -17.14
CA LEU A 284 -7.51 -1.99 -16.20
C LEU A 284 -8.23 -1.87 -14.85
N GLY A 285 -8.40 -0.66 -14.32
CA GLY A 285 -9.15 -0.43 -13.08
C GLY A 285 -10.61 -0.88 -13.17
N HIS A 286 -11.27 -0.65 -14.31
CA HIS A 286 -12.63 -1.17 -14.54
C HIS A 286 -12.66 -2.70 -14.55
N ILE A 287 -11.74 -3.36 -15.27
CA ILE A 287 -11.69 -4.83 -15.33
C ILE A 287 -11.43 -5.42 -13.93
N TRP A 288 -10.52 -4.84 -13.15
CA TRP A 288 -10.31 -5.20 -11.74
C TRP A 288 -11.57 -5.04 -10.89
N SER A 289 -12.31 -3.95 -11.05
CA SER A 289 -13.58 -3.71 -10.33
C SER A 289 -14.68 -4.71 -10.74
N GLU A 290 -14.79 -5.06 -12.02
CA GLU A 290 -15.70 -6.11 -12.47
C GLU A 290 -15.32 -7.47 -11.87
N LEU A 291 -14.03 -7.81 -11.87
CA LEU A 291 -13.53 -9.03 -11.25
C LEU A 291 -13.84 -9.07 -9.76
N SER A 292 -13.71 -7.95 -9.05
CA SER A 292 -14.06 -7.85 -7.62
C SER A 292 -15.55 -8.17 -7.39
N ARG A 293 -16.44 -7.74 -8.27
CA ARG A 293 -17.88 -8.08 -8.20
C ARG A 293 -18.13 -9.57 -8.43
N VAL A 294 -17.41 -10.21 -9.37
CA VAL A 294 -17.51 -11.67 -9.55
C VAL A 294 -16.99 -12.41 -8.32
N LEU A 295 -15.87 -11.98 -7.71
CA LEU A 295 -15.34 -12.56 -6.47
C LEU A 295 -16.31 -12.39 -5.29
N LYS A 296 -17.02 -11.25 -5.21
CA LYS A 296 -18.09 -11.07 -4.25
C LYS A 296 -19.23 -12.07 -4.46
N GLN A 297 -19.71 -12.22 -5.70
CA GLN A 297 -20.75 -13.20 -6.05
C GLN A 297 -20.32 -14.63 -5.73
N ILE A 298 -19.06 -14.99 -6.00
CA ILE A 298 -18.48 -16.26 -5.57
C ILE A 298 -18.66 -16.42 -4.06
N SER A 299 -18.23 -15.45 -3.26
CA SER A 299 -18.28 -15.54 -1.79
C SER A 299 -19.69 -15.70 -1.18
N GLU A 300 -20.73 -15.44 -1.96
CA GLU A 300 -22.13 -15.48 -1.58
C GLU A 300 -22.90 -16.66 -2.24
N SER A 301 -22.25 -17.40 -3.14
CA SER A 301 -22.85 -18.54 -3.86
C SER A 301 -22.78 -19.85 -3.06
N GLU A 302 -23.63 -20.81 -3.39
CA GLU A 302 -23.50 -22.21 -2.96
C GLU A 302 -22.87 -23.11 -4.04
N THR A 303 -22.86 -22.68 -5.30
CA THR A 303 -22.32 -23.43 -6.45
C THR A 303 -21.41 -22.52 -7.30
N PRO A 304 -20.19 -22.19 -6.83
CA PRO A 304 -19.36 -21.14 -7.41
C PRO A 304 -18.56 -21.57 -8.65
N ARG A 305 -18.55 -22.85 -9.02
CA ARG A 305 -17.70 -23.42 -10.08
C ARG A 305 -17.65 -22.61 -11.39
N SER A 306 -18.80 -22.21 -11.93
CA SER A 306 -18.85 -21.42 -13.17
C SER A 306 -18.32 -20.00 -12.98
N LEU A 307 -18.58 -19.40 -11.80
CA LEU A 307 -18.09 -18.06 -11.45
C LEU A 307 -16.57 -18.05 -11.26
N PHE A 308 -15.98 -19.08 -10.64
CA PHE A 308 -14.52 -19.21 -10.55
C PHE A 308 -13.86 -19.31 -11.93
N LYS A 309 -14.45 -20.05 -12.88
CA LYS A 309 -13.98 -20.09 -14.28
C LYS A 309 -14.07 -18.73 -14.96
N LYS A 310 -15.14 -17.97 -14.71
CA LYS A 310 -15.28 -16.59 -15.19
C LYS A 310 -14.20 -15.68 -14.61
N ALA A 311 -14.00 -15.72 -13.28
CA ALA A 311 -12.98 -14.95 -12.59
C ALA A 311 -11.56 -15.28 -13.10
N SER A 312 -11.27 -16.55 -13.33
CA SER A 312 -10.02 -17.03 -13.94
C SER A 312 -9.78 -16.41 -15.32
N SER A 313 -10.81 -16.38 -16.18
CA SER A 313 -10.71 -15.79 -17.52
C SER A 313 -10.43 -14.29 -17.47
N MET A 314 -11.12 -13.57 -16.58
CA MET A 314 -10.90 -12.12 -16.38
C MET A 314 -9.52 -11.83 -15.79
N ALA A 315 -9.04 -12.63 -14.83
CA ALA A 315 -7.70 -12.49 -14.27
C ALA A 315 -6.60 -12.75 -15.32
N ARG A 316 -6.84 -13.65 -16.27
CA ARG A 316 -5.93 -13.89 -17.40
C ARG A 316 -5.89 -12.69 -18.36
N GLU A 317 -7.03 -12.11 -18.67
CA GLU A 317 -7.11 -10.86 -19.46
C GLU A 317 -6.34 -9.73 -18.78
N ILE A 318 -6.49 -9.57 -17.46
CA ILE A 318 -5.72 -8.59 -16.68
C ILE A 318 -4.21 -8.85 -16.80
N TRP A 319 -3.77 -10.11 -16.66
CA TRP A 319 -2.36 -10.46 -16.78
C TRP A 319 -1.78 -10.05 -18.15
N GLU A 320 -2.51 -10.32 -19.24
CA GLU A 320 -2.11 -9.97 -20.60
C GLU A 320 -2.01 -8.45 -20.77
N LEU A 321 -3.08 -7.72 -20.43
CA LEU A 321 -3.16 -6.27 -20.58
C LEU A 321 -2.14 -5.53 -19.71
N GLU A 322 -1.92 -5.98 -18.47
CA GLU A 322 -0.91 -5.40 -17.60
C GLU A 322 0.51 -5.70 -18.09
N GLY A 323 0.76 -6.91 -18.58
CA GLY A 323 2.04 -7.27 -19.19
C GLY A 323 2.37 -6.35 -20.37
N GLU A 324 1.42 -6.13 -21.27
CA GLU A 324 1.54 -5.20 -22.39
C GLU A 324 1.74 -3.75 -21.92
N PHE A 325 1.00 -3.31 -20.90
CA PHE A 325 1.14 -1.97 -20.32
C PHE A 325 2.57 -1.72 -19.85
N TYR A 326 3.13 -2.63 -19.03
CA TYR A 326 4.48 -2.44 -18.49
C TYR A 326 5.58 -2.56 -19.56
N LEU A 327 5.41 -3.45 -20.55
CA LEU A 327 6.34 -3.53 -21.69
C LEU A 327 6.32 -2.26 -22.54
N ASN A 328 5.14 -1.66 -22.73
CA ASN A 328 4.98 -0.38 -23.41
C ASN A 328 5.71 0.74 -22.66
N VAL A 329 5.55 0.81 -21.34
CA VAL A 329 6.27 1.76 -20.49
C VAL A 329 7.79 1.63 -20.70
N LEU A 330 8.35 0.43 -20.55
CA LEU A 330 9.82 0.26 -20.63
C LEU A 330 10.38 0.48 -22.04
N SER A 331 9.58 0.30 -23.09
CA SER A 331 10.02 0.50 -24.48
C SER A 331 9.93 1.94 -24.96
N LYS A 332 8.93 2.71 -24.48
CA LYS A 332 8.64 4.05 -24.98
C LYS A 332 9.05 5.18 -24.04
N LEU A 333 9.15 4.93 -22.74
CA LEU A 333 9.50 5.94 -21.75
C LEU A 333 11.01 5.87 -21.42
N GLN A 334 11.83 6.56 -22.21
CA GLN A 334 13.30 6.59 -22.03
C GLN A 334 13.73 7.42 -20.82
#